data_AF-M0BGH4-F1
#
_entry.id   AF-M0BGH4-F1
#
_cell.length_a   1.000
_cell.length_b   1.000
_cell.length_c   1.000
_cell.angle_alpha   90.00
_cell.angle_beta   90.00
_cell.angle_gamma   90.00
#
_symmetry.space_group_name_H-M   'P 1'
#
loop_
_entity.id
_entity.type
_entity.pdbx_description
1 polymer ?
#
loop_
_entity_poly.entity_id
_entity_poly.type
_entity_poly.pdbx_seq_one_letter_code
_entity_poly.pdbx_strand_id
1 'polypeptide(L)'
;MAAKRRFDLERASWHDARFGNGTPVEIKSTMLEHADGQPGNFKVYHAYHRKLRRHNGWYCFVVYRPHGRSGCTIVKDKMVKAANLPLLRWHGGGDHRETQQAKIAIGDVL
;
A
#
# COMPACT_ATOMS: atom_id res chain seq x y z
N MET A 1 -6.59 -11.43 -0.25
CA MET A 1 -5.69 -10.82 0.76
C MET A 1 -6.31 -10.72 2.15
N ALA A 2 -7.48 -10.09 2.31
CA ALA A 2 -8.15 -9.97 3.61
C ALA A 2 -8.36 -11.33 4.31
N ALA A 3 -8.92 -12.33 3.61
CA ALA A 3 -9.08 -13.68 4.16
C ALA A 3 -7.74 -14.32 4.60
N LYS A 4 -6.71 -14.26 3.75
CA LYS A 4 -5.35 -14.75 4.06
C LYS A 4 -4.79 -14.16 5.35
N ARG A 5 -5.06 -12.88 5.60
CA ARG A 5 -4.51 -12.12 6.73
C ARG A 5 -5.50 -11.91 7.89
N ARG A 6 -6.72 -12.47 7.79
CA ARG A 6 -7.82 -12.30 8.74
C ARG A 6 -8.10 -10.83 9.06
N PHE A 7 -8.24 -10.02 8.01
CA PHE A 7 -8.65 -8.64 8.14
C PHE A 7 -10.16 -8.49 8.02
N ASP A 8 -10.70 -7.54 8.76
CA ASP A 8 -12.05 -7.01 8.57
C ASP A 8 -11.98 -5.85 7.59
N LEU A 9 -12.60 -5.99 6.42
CA LEU A 9 -12.61 -4.95 5.39
C LEU A 9 -13.46 -3.76 5.83
N GLU A 10 -12.98 -2.55 5.56
CA GLU A 10 -13.67 -1.31 5.94
C GLU A 10 -13.72 -0.34 4.76
N ARG A 11 -14.83 0.39 4.62
CA ARG A 11 -14.93 1.50 3.66
C ARG A 11 -14.56 2.80 4.36
N ALA A 12 -13.27 2.99 4.62
CA ALA A 12 -12.74 4.23 5.16
C ALA A 12 -11.95 5.00 4.09
N SER A 13 -11.83 6.32 4.28
CA SER A 13 -11.13 7.19 3.32
C SER A 13 -9.60 7.07 3.35
N TRP A 14 -9.03 6.38 4.34
CA TRP A 14 -7.59 6.44 4.64
C TRP A 14 -6.97 5.09 5.03
N HIS A 15 -7.77 4.03 5.13
CA HIS A 15 -7.34 2.64 5.37
C HIS A 15 -8.36 1.68 4.76
N ASP A 16 -7.91 0.48 4.35
CA ASP A 16 -8.76 -0.51 3.67
C ASP A 16 -9.38 -1.55 4.61
N ALA A 17 -8.73 -1.80 5.75
CA ALA A 17 -9.12 -2.89 6.65
C ALA A 17 -8.61 -2.71 8.08
N ARG A 18 -9.02 -3.59 8.98
CA ARG A 18 -8.45 -3.71 10.33
C ARG A 18 -8.04 -5.15 10.61
N PHE A 19 -7.07 -5.32 11.51
CA PHE A 19 -6.95 -6.57 12.25
C PHE A 19 -8.17 -6.74 13.18
N GLY A 20 -8.49 -7.96 13.59
CA GLY A 20 -9.58 -8.22 14.55
C GLY A 20 -9.44 -7.50 15.90
N ASN A 21 -8.26 -6.97 16.23
CA ASN A 21 -8.03 -6.11 17.40
C ASN A 21 -8.29 -4.60 17.14
N GLY A 22 -8.84 -4.25 15.99
CA GLY A 22 -9.15 -2.87 15.59
C GLY A 22 -7.98 -2.07 15.00
N THR A 23 -6.76 -2.61 14.97
CA THR A 23 -5.59 -1.90 14.42
C THR A 23 -5.75 -1.72 12.90
N PRO A 24 -5.64 -0.48 12.37
CA PRO A 24 -5.90 -0.20 10.95
C PRO A 24 -4.79 -0.73 10.03
N VAL A 25 -5.20 -1.16 8.84
CA VAL A 25 -4.37 -1.70 7.77
C VAL A 25 -4.71 -1.02 6.45
N GLU A 26 -3.69 -0.48 5.79
CA GLU A 26 -3.77 0.01 4.41
C GLU A 26 -3.18 -1.06 3.46
N ILE A 27 -3.90 -1.44 2.42
CA ILE A 27 -3.49 -2.43 1.44
C ILE A 27 -3.05 -1.69 0.17
N LYS A 28 -1.77 -1.81 -0.19
CA LYS A 28 -1.26 -1.25 -1.45
C LYS A 28 -0.78 -2.37 -2.36
N SER A 29 -1.28 -2.38 -3.58
CA SER A 29 -0.85 -3.32 -4.61
C SER A 29 -0.13 -2.61 -5.75
N THR A 30 0.81 -3.31 -6.37
CA THR A 30 1.49 -2.83 -7.59
C THR A 30 1.87 -4.00 -8.49
N MET A 31 1.97 -3.72 -9.78
CA MET A 31 2.41 -4.71 -10.77
C MET A 31 3.90 -4.98 -10.58
N LEU A 32 4.35 -6.23 -10.75
CA LEU A 32 5.77 -6.59 -10.66
C LEU A 32 6.59 -5.75 -11.64
N GLU A 33 6.14 -5.70 -12.89
CA GLU A 33 6.77 -5.01 -14.01
C GLU A 33 5.68 -4.52 -14.96
N HIS A 34 5.78 -3.27 -15.39
CA HIS A 34 4.90 -2.64 -16.37
C HIS A 34 5.26 -3.09 -17.80
N ALA A 35 4.41 -2.76 -18.78
CA ALA A 35 4.61 -3.17 -20.17
C ALA A 35 5.88 -2.58 -20.82
N ASP A 36 6.43 -1.51 -20.25
CA ASP A 36 7.68 -0.85 -20.66
C ASP A 36 8.92 -1.44 -19.96
N GLY A 37 8.77 -2.53 -19.21
CA GLY A 37 9.85 -3.19 -18.46
C GLY A 37 10.21 -2.50 -17.15
N GLN A 38 9.53 -1.41 -16.77
CA GLN A 38 9.81 -0.72 -15.50
C GLN A 38 9.14 -1.43 -14.33
N PRO A 39 9.81 -1.57 -13.17
CA PRO A 39 9.18 -2.13 -11.98
C PRO A 39 8.05 -1.23 -11.46
N GLY A 40 7.02 -1.86 -10.89
CA GLY A 40 5.96 -1.12 -10.21
C GLY A 40 6.44 -0.40 -8.95
N ASN A 41 5.64 0.55 -8.49
CA ASN A 41 5.83 1.25 -7.22
C ASN A 41 4.51 1.34 -6.44
N PHE A 42 4.63 1.51 -5.12
CA PHE A 42 3.50 1.78 -4.25
C PHE A 42 3.37 3.29 -4.02
N LYS A 43 2.17 3.83 -4.21
CA LYS A 43 1.85 5.22 -3.85
C LYS A 43 1.32 5.28 -2.44
N VAL A 44 1.87 6.16 -1.62
CA VAL A 44 1.38 6.49 -0.29
C VAL A 44 1.12 7.98 -0.19
N TYR A 45 0.01 8.36 0.44
CA TYR A 45 -0.38 9.76 0.63
C TYR A 45 0.02 10.24 2.02
N HIS A 46 0.58 11.45 2.10
CA HIS A 46 1.18 11.98 3.32
C HIS A 46 0.17 12.05 4.47
N ALA A 47 -1.02 12.60 4.24
CA ALA A 47 -2.07 12.73 5.26
C ALA A 47 -2.50 11.36 5.82
N TYR A 48 -2.75 10.39 4.94
CA TYR A 48 -3.20 9.04 5.34
C TYR A 48 -2.07 8.26 6.01
N HIS A 49 -0.84 8.38 5.50
CA HIS A 49 0.32 7.79 6.14
C HIS A 49 0.54 8.31 7.56
N ARG A 50 0.45 9.64 7.76
CA ARG A 50 0.53 10.24 9.10
C ARG A 50 -0.56 9.72 10.03
N LYS A 51 -1.79 9.61 9.55
CA LYS A 51 -2.91 9.08 10.33
C LYS A 51 -2.68 7.60 10.69
N LEU A 52 -2.32 6.77 9.72
CA LEU A 52 -2.00 5.36 9.92
C LEU A 52 -0.88 5.16 10.94
N ARG A 53 0.19 5.96 10.88
CA ARG A 53 1.27 5.96 11.90
C ARG A 53 0.75 6.30 13.30
N ARG A 54 -0.08 7.34 13.44
CA ARG A 54 -0.65 7.75 14.74
C ARG A 54 -1.51 6.65 15.37
N HIS A 55 -2.17 5.83 14.55
CA HIS A 55 -2.98 4.71 15.00
C HIS A 55 -2.22 3.38 15.08
N ASN A 56 -0.88 3.41 15.11
CA ASN A 56 -0.03 2.20 15.18
C ASN A 56 -0.33 1.19 14.04
N GLY A 57 -0.78 1.72 12.90
CA GLY A 57 -1.29 0.95 11.78
C GLY A 57 -0.22 0.31 10.91
N TRP A 58 -0.69 -0.49 9.96
CA TRP A 58 0.15 -1.34 9.11
C TRP A 58 -0.15 -1.14 7.63
N TYR A 59 0.87 -1.37 6.81
CA TYR A 59 0.72 -1.58 5.38
C TYR A 59 0.73 -3.09 5.09
N CYS A 60 -0.13 -3.50 4.16
CA CYS A 60 -0.05 -4.78 3.47
C CYS A 60 0.35 -4.51 2.01
N PHE A 61 1.63 -4.69 1.69
CA PHE A 61 2.14 -4.52 0.33
C PHE A 61 1.97 -5.80 -0.45
N VAL A 62 1.47 -5.68 -1.68
CA VAL A 62 1.13 -6.82 -2.54
C VAL A 62 1.67 -6.59 -3.94
N VAL A 63 2.59 -7.44 -4.39
CA VAL A 63 3.07 -7.44 -5.79
C VAL A 63 2.33 -8.51 -6.57
N TYR A 64 1.85 -8.14 -7.74
CA TYR A 64 1.14 -9.06 -8.63
C TYR A 64 1.69 -9.05 -10.05
N ARG A 65 1.42 -10.13 -10.79
CA ARG A 65 1.65 -10.23 -12.23
C ARG A 65 0.32 -10.48 -12.93
N PRO A 66 -0.12 -9.60 -13.85
CA PRO A 66 -1.33 -9.84 -14.63
C PRO A 66 -1.11 -11.03 -15.58
N HIS A 67 -2.17 -11.78 -15.87
CA HIS A 67 -2.16 -12.83 -16.89
C HIS A 67 -3.56 -13.02 -17.47
N GLY A 68 -3.64 -13.39 -18.74
CA GLY A 68 -4.91 -13.43 -19.46
C GLY A 68 -5.61 -12.07 -19.48
N ARG A 69 -6.94 -12.07 -19.58
CA ARG A 69 -7.73 -10.83 -19.75
C ARG A 69 -8.07 -10.12 -18.43
N SER A 70 -8.21 -10.87 -17.35
CA SER A 70 -8.63 -10.36 -16.03
C SER A 70 -7.91 -11.05 -14.86
N GLY A 71 -6.95 -11.94 -15.15
CA GLY A 71 -6.23 -12.70 -14.15
C GLY A 71 -5.08 -11.90 -13.53
N CYS A 72 -4.82 -12.17 -12.26
CA CYS A 72 -3.69 -11.62 -11.53
C CYS A 72 -3.17 -12.71 -10.57
N THR A 73 -1.88 -13.00 -10.66
CA THR A 73 -1.19 -13.87 -9.71
C THR A 73 -0.45 -13.01 -8.70
N ILE A 74 -0.69 -13.24 -7.41
CA ILE A 74 0.12 -12.62 -6.34
C ILE A 74 1.51 -13.26 -6.34
N VAL A 75 2.53 -12.44 -6.51
CA VAL A 75 3.94 -12.86 -6.55
C VAL A 75 4.53 -12.86 -5.13
N LYS A 76 4.28 -11.78 -4.37
CA LYS A 76 4.79 -11.61 -3.01
C LYS A 76 3.90 -10.63 -2.24
N ASP A 77 3.76 -10.83 -0.94
CA ASP A 77 3.12 -9.89 -0.04
C ASP A 77 3.83 -9.79 1.30
N LYS A 78 3.80 -8.60 1.92
CA LYS A 78 4.45 -8.36 3.23
C LYS A 78 3.70 -7.32 4.04
N MET A 79 3.66 -7.60 5.35
CA MET A 79 3.17 -6.65 6.33
C MET A 79 4.33 -5.76 6.80
N VAL A 80 4.13 -4.45 6.76
CA VAL A 80 5.11 -3.48 7.24
C VAL A 80 4.41 -2.49 8.15
N LYS A 81 4.91 -2.34 9.37
CA LYS A 81 4.37 -1.33 10.30
C LYS A 81 4.56 0.05 9.69
N ALA A 82 3.55 0.92 9.75
CA ALA A 82 3.66 2.26 9.16
C ALA A 82 4.83 3.07 9.75
N ALA A 83 5.22 2.77 10.99
CA ALA A 83 6.39 3.32 11.66
C ALA A 83 7.72 2.98 10.98
N ASN A 84 7.79 1.83 10.30
CA ASN A 84 9.00 1.21 9.77
C ASN A 84 9.16 1.40 8.25
N LEU A 85 8.33 2.22 7.62
CA LEU A 85 8.57 2.59 6.22
C LEU A 85 9.91 3.34 6.08
N PRO A 86 10.60 3.19 4.94
CA PRO A 86 11.81 3.96 4.64
C PRO A 86 11.52 5.46 4.64
N LEU A 87 12.57 6.28 4.63
CA LEU A 87 12.42 7.73 4.56
C LEU A 87 11.69 8.11 3.25
N LEU A 88 10.47 8.65 3.40
CA LEU A 88 9.60 8.99 2.27
C LEU A 88 9.90 10.40 1.77
N ARG A 89 10.14 10.52 0.45
CA ARG A 89 10.26 11.81 -0.24
C ARG A 89 8.91 12.24 -0.81
N TRP A 90 8.27 13.16 -0.11
CA TRP A 90 6.96 13.70 -0.48
C TRP A 90 7.08 14.68 -1.65
N HIS A 91 6.22 14.53 -2.65
CA HIS A 91 6.11 15.44 -3.79
C HIS A 91 4.63 15.72 -4.08
N GLY A 92 4.35 16.83 -4.77
CA GLY A 92 2.99 17.22 -5.15
C GLY A 92 2.33 16.15 -6.02
N GLY A 93 1.13 15.72 -5.65
CA GLY A 93 0.33 14.73 -6.36
C GLY A 93 -0.65 15.30 -7.39
N GLY A 94 -0.57 16.60 -7.69
CA GLY A 94 -1.51 17.36 -8.55
C GLY A 94 -2.19 18.53 -7.81
N ASP A 95 -3.15 19.20 -8.44
CA ASP A 95 -3.82 20.43 -7.94
C ASP A 95 -4.81 20.24 -6.77
N HIS A 96 -4.97 19.02 -6.25
CA HIS A 96 -5.79 18.82 -5.06
C HIS A 96 -5.01 19.25 -3.81
N ARG A 97 -5.50 20.31 -3.15
CA ARG A 97 -5.05 20.81 -1.84
C ARG A 97 -4.82 19.61 -0.91
N GLU A 98 -3.58 19.45 -0.43
CA GLU A 98 -3.11 18.39 0.51
C GLU A 98 -2.61 17.05 -0.08
N THR A 99 -2.43 16.92 -1.40
CA THR A 99 -2.04 15.65 -2.08
C THR A 99 -0.54 15.32 -2.12
N GLN A 100 0.21 15.61 -1.07
CA GLN A 100 1.58 15.10 -1.02
C GLN A 100 1.59 13.57 -1.08
N GLN A 101 2.33 13.00 -2.03
CA GLN A 101 2.50 11.56 -2.17
C GLN A 101 3.97 11.19 -2.21
N ALA A 102 4.27 9.94 -1.86
CA ALA A 102 5.56 9.33 -2.07
C ALA A 102 5.37 8.03 -2.85
N LYS A 103 6.38 7.69 -3.67
CA LYS A 103 6.47 6.40 -4.36
C LYS A 103 7.51 5.55 -3.62
N ILE A 104 7.17 4.30 -3.35
CA ILE A 104 8.03 3.33 -2.69
C ILE A 104 8.33 2.22 -3.70
N ALA A 105 9.61 1.93 -3.94
CA ALA A 105 9.99 0.85 -4.83
C ALA A 105 9.68 -0.51 -4.19
N ILE A 106 9.44 -1.54 -5.00
CA ILE A 106 9.20 -2.90 -4.51
C ILE A 106 10.32 -3.37 -3.57
N GLY A 107 11.58 -3.13 -3.97
CA GLY A 107 12.76 -3.57 -3.21
C GLY A 107 12.93 -2.91 -1.84
N ASP A 108 12.33 -1.73 -1.60
CA ASP A 108 12.48 -1.03 -0.32
C ASP A 108 11.62 -1.64 0.80
N VAL A 109 10.59 -2.41 0.44
CA VAL A 109 9.62 -2.95 1.39
C VAL A 109 9.45 -4.46 1.33
N LEU A 110 9.86 -5.14 0.24
CA LEU A 110 9.66 -6.58 0.08
C LEU A 110 10.90 -7.44 0.25
#